data_AF-A0A562QX69-F1
#
_entry.id   AF-A0A562QX69-F1
#
_cell.length_a   1.000
_cell.length_b   1.000
_cell.length_c   1.000
_cell.angle_alpha   90.00
_cell.angle_beta   90.00
_cell.angle_gamma   90.00
#
_symmetry.space_group_name_H-M   'P 1'
#
loop_
_entity.id
_entity.type
_entity.pdbx_description
1 polymer ?
#
loop_
_entity_poly.entity_id
_entity_poly.type
_entity_poly.pdbx_seq_one_letter_code
_entity_poly.pdbx_strand_id
1 'polypeptide(L)'
;MSNPTVRARAGQDRANLYNEITDKIIVELEAGRVPWVQPWGTAAAKAPLAIPKNASTDRSYSGINVLLLWGSTIEHGYSGQSWLTFRQALSLGGYVRKGERGTAVVYADRFVPRDEKQRAAETGDEAQAIPFLKRFTVFNTDQCDGLPGEIATAAPPPPPGLIEPTVETLIRATGITFRIGGDRAFYAPAEDFVQVPPPQAYFEPINWHRTALHELGHATGHRSRLNRDLSGSYGTKKYAFEELVAELSSAFSCASLGIVPTVRHADYIGSWLEVLREDNRAIVRAASQASKAADYLLGFIPEPIEHASLDSAVADHETA
;
A
#
# COMPACT_ATOMS: atom_id res chain seq x y z
N MET A 1 -37.15 -19.77 -15.78
CA MET A 1 -37.43 -18.56 -14.99
C MET A 1 -36.19 -18.21 -14.20
N SER A 2 -35.37 -17.29 -14.72
CA SER A 2 -34.11 -16.86 -14.10
C SER A 2 -34.44 -15.92 -12.95
N ASN A 3 -34.11 -16.32 -11.73
CA ASN A 3 -34.56 -15.65 -10.50
C ASN A 3 -33.89 -14.26 -10.36
N PRO A 4 -34.63 -13.13 -10.45
CA PRO A 4 -34.05 -11.78 -10.40
C PRO A 4 -33.51 -11.38 -9.01
N THR A 5 -33.85 -12.15 -7.97
CA THR A 5 -33.58 -11.86 -6.55
C THR A 5 -32.11 -11.97 -6.16
N VAL A 6 -31.29 -12.77 -6.86
CA VAL A 6 -29.87 -12.97 -6.49
C VAL A 6 -29.00 -11.76 -6.89
N ARG A 7 -29.32 -11.09 -8.00
CA ARG A 7 -28.54 -9.94 -8.51
C ARG A 7 -28.70 -8.69 -7.64
N ALA A 8 -29.91 -8.42 -7.14
CA ALA A 8 -30.18 -7.24 -6.32
C ALA A 8 -29.43 -7.30 -4.96
N ARG A 9 -29.44 -8.47 -4.31
CA ARG A 9 -28.81 -8.67 -3.00
C ARG A 9 -27.28 -8.52 -3.05
N ALA A 10 -26.63 -9.07 -4.06
CA ALA A 10 -25.18 -8.95 -4.24
C ALA A 10 -24.74 -7.49 -4.54
N GLY A 11 -25.57 -6.70 -5.22
CA GLY A 11 -25.30 -5.27 -5.43
C GLY A 11 -25.37 -4.46 -4.13
N GLN A 12 -26.34 -4.78 -3.28
CA GLN A 12 -26.57 -4.16 -1.98
C GLN A 12 -25.45 -4.50 -0.97
N ASP A 13 -25.03 -5.76 -0.90
CA ASP A 13 -23.94 -6.21 -0.03
C ASP A 13 -22.59 -5.56 -0.40
N ARG A 14 -22.33 -5.36 -1.71
CA ARG A 14 -21.14 -4.66 -2.20
C ARG A 14 -21.14 -3.18 -1.86
N ALA A 15 -22.27 -2.50 -2.07
CA ALA A 15 -22.42 -1.09 -1.70
C ALA A 15 -22.20 -0.91 -0.19
N ASN A 16 -22.71 -1.85 0.62
CA ASN A 16 -22.53 -1.85 2.06
C ASN A 16 -21.05 -2.00 2.47
N LEU A 17 -20.28 -2.90 1.83
CA LEU A 17 -18.86 -3.06 2.12
C LEU A 17 -18.02 -1.81 1.78
N TYR A 18 -18.31 -1.15 0.65
CA TYR A 18 -17.64 0.10 0.30
C TYR A 18 -17.96 1.23 1.28
N ASN A 19 -19.22 1.30 1.75
CA ASN A 19 -19.62 2.24 2.80
C ASN A 19 -18.86 1.96 4.10
N GLU A 20 -18.89 0.72 4.62
CA GLU A 20 -18.22 0.35 5.87
C GLU A 20 -16.74 0.74 5.90
N ILE A 21 -16.02 0.47 4.79
CA ILE A 21 -14.61 0.83 4.65
C ILE A 21 -14.44 2.35 4.63
N THR A 22 -15.22 3.05 3.81
CA THR A 22 -15.07 4.50 3.62
C THR A 22 -15.47 5.27 4.87
N ASP A 23 -16.55 4.86 5.54
CA ASP A 23 -17.03 5.44 6.79
C ASP A 23 -15.98 5.30 7.90
N LYS A 24 -15.30 4.14 8.00
CA LYS A 24 -14.19 3.97 8.97
C LYS A 24 -13.07 4.98 8.72
N ILE A 25 -12.72 5.22 7.46
CA ILE A 25 -11.66 6.20 7.10
C ILE A 25 -12.13 7.64 7.35
N ILE A 26 -13.38 7.97 7.03
CA ILE A 26 -13.97 9.28 7.31
C ILE A 26 -13.94 9.58 8.80
N VAL A 27 -14.35 8.63 9.65
CA VAL A 27 -14.35 8.78 11.12
C VAL A 27 -12.95 9.09 11.66
N GLU A 28 -11.91 8.42 11.15
CA GLU A 28 -10.53 8.70 11.54
C GLU A 28 -10.12 10.12 11.13
N LEU A 29 -10.38 10.50 9.88
CA LEU A 29 -10.03 11.83 9.35
C LEU A 29 -10.76 12.96 10.08
N GLU A 30 -12.04 12.78 10.41
CA GLU A 30 -12.84 13.73 11.21
C GLU A 30 -12.30 13.88 12.63
N ALA A 31 -11.73 12.82 13.19
CA ALA A 31 -11.06 12.86 14.48
C ALA A 31 -9.62 13.40 14.41
N GLY A 32 -9.21 13.96 13.26
CA GLY A 32 -7.88 14.51 13.02
C GLY A 32 -6.77 13.46 12.90
N ARG A 33 -7.13 12.18 12.75
CA ARG A 33 -6.19 11.07 12.58
C ARG A 33 -6.14 10.66 11.12
N VAL A 34 -4.94 10.53 10.58
CA VAL A 34 -4.75 10.10 9.20
C VAL A 34 -4.33 8.63 9.18
N PRO A 35 -5.16 7.69 8.69
CA PRO A 35 -4.93 6.25 8.86
C PRO A 35 -3.64 5.69 8.26
N TRP A 36 -2.97 6.43 7.37
CA TRP A 36 -1.68 6.06 6.79
C TRP A 36 -0.49 6.72 7.51
N VAL A 37 -0.75 7.56 8.51
CA VAL A 37 0.22 8.21 9.39
C VAL A 37 -0.03 7.73 10.80
N GLN A 38 0.39 6.49 10.99
CA GLN A 38 0.21 5.79 12.24
C GLN A 38 1.40 6.05 13.17
N PRO A 39 1.22 5.93 14.50
CA PRO A 39 2.24 6.21 15.50
C PRO A 39 3.32 5.12 15.60
N TRP A 40 3.84 4.67 14.44
CA TRP A 40 4.85 3.62 14.33
C TRP A 40 6.05 3.90 15.21
N GLY A 41 6.55 2.87 15.92
CA GLY A 41 7.76 2.98 16.74
C GLY A 41 7.64 3.89 17.97
N THR A 42 6.45 4.38 18.30
CA THR A 42 6.20 5.04 19.59
C THR A 42 5.99 4.01 20.69
N ALA A 43 6.13 4.40 21.96
CA ALA A 43 5.78 3.53 23.10
C ALA A 43 4.33 2.98 23.04
N ALA A 44 3.45 3.63 22.27
CA ALA A 44 2.07 3.20 22.05
C ALA A 44 1.90 2.13 20.96
N ALA A 45 2.85 1.98 20.01
CA ALA A 45 2.77 1.00 18.93
C ALA A 45 3.88 -0.06 19.08
N LYS A 46 3.49 -1.30 19.39
CA LYS A 46 4.43 -2.43 19.52
C LYS A 46 4.97 -2.94 18.18
N ALA A 47 4.18 -2.82 17.11
CA ALA A 47 4.58 -3.31 15.80
C ALA A 47 5.60 -2.41 15.10
N PRO A 48 6.57 -3.00 14.38
CA PRO A 48 7.45 -2.26 13.50
C PRO A 48 6.66 -1.66 12.32
N LEU A 49 7.20 -0.58 11.77
CA LEU A 49 6.77 -0.01 10.51
C LEU A 49 7.08 -1.00 9.38
N ALA A 50 6.04 -1.56 8.75
CA ALA A 50 6.18 -2.42 7.58
C ALA A 50 4.87 -2.50 6.80
N ILE A 51 4.96 -2.82 5.51
CA ILE A 51 3.80 -3.21 4.71
C ILE A 51 3.26 -4.56 5.24
N PRO A 52 1.94 -4.70 5.48
CA PRO A 52 1.36 -5.96 5.92
C PRO A 52 1.59 -7.07 4.89
N LYS A 53 1.93 -8.27 5.34
CA LYS A 53 2.17 -9.41 4.46
C LYS A 53 1.44 -10.66 4.90
N ASN A 54 1.17 -11.55 3.95
CA ASN A 54 0.67 -12.87 4.25
C ASN A 54 1.82 -13.75 4.73
N ALA A 55 1.77 -14.19 5.98
CA ALA A 55 2.92 -14.87 6.62
C ALA A 55 3.18 -16.28 6.04
N SER A 56 2.23 -16.85 5.29
CA SER A 56 2.38 -18.16 4.64
C SER A 56 2.95 -18.07 3.23
N THR A 57 2.79 -16.95 2.53
CA THR A 57 3.22 -16.80 1.12
C THR A 57 4.25 -15.70 0.92
N ASP A 58 4.56 -14.96 1.99
CA ASP A 58 5.38 -13.75 2.01
C ASP A 58 4.90 -12.61 1.10
N ARG A 59 3.70 -12.75 0.51
CA ARG A 59 3.13 -11.71 -0.36
C ARG A 59 2.62 -10.53 0.46
N SER A 60 3.12 -9.35 0.13
CA SER A 60 2.59 -8.08 0.65
C SER A 60 1.13 -7.88 0.25
N TYR A 61 0.33 -7.36 1.20
CA TYR A 61 -1.00 -6.84 0.91
C TYR A 61 -0.88 -5.50 0.17
N SER A 62 -1.89 -5.20 -0.64
CA SER A 62 -1.95 -3.98 -1.43
C SER A 62 -3.32 -3.32 -1.35
N GLY A 63 -3.38 -2.09 -1.83
CA GLY A 63 -4.56 -1.26 -1.87
C GLY A 63 -5.10 -0.97 -0.47
N ILE A 64 -6.43 -0.96 -0.38
CA ILE A 64 -7.13 -0.65 0.87
C ILE A 64 -6.79 -1.60 2.02
N ASN A 65 -6.37 -2.83 1.72
CA ASN A 65 -5.99 -3.80 2.75
C ASN A 65 -4.80 -3.33 3.59
N VAL A 66 -3.89 -2.53 3.03
CA VAL A 66 -2.79 -1.96 3.80
C VAL A 66 -3.33 -1.11 4.95
N LEU A 67 -4.28 -0.21 4.66
CA LEU A 67 -4.89 0.68 5.66
C LEU A 67 -5.73 -0.09 6.69
N LEU A 68 -6.52 -1.08 6.24
CA LEU A 68 -7.35 -1.89 7.12
C LEU A 68 -6.51 -2.69 8.13
N LEU A 69 -5.41 -3.28 7.65
CA LEU A 69 -4.52 -4.07 8.48
C LEU A 69 -3.66 -3.20 9.41
N TRP A 70 -3.13 -2.07 8.93
CA TRP A 70 -2.45 -1.10 9.78
C TRP A 70 -3.34 -0.58 10.91
N GLY A 71 -4.58 -0.20 10.60
CA GLY A 71 -5.54 0.22 11.62
C GLY A 71 -5.78 -0.87 12.65
N SER A 72 -5.96 -2.12 12.21
CA SER A 72 -6.16 -3.27 13.12
C SER A 72 -4.94 -3.56 14.00
N THR A 73 -3.73 -3.50 13.44
CA THR A 73 -2.46 -3.65 14.19
C THR A 73 -2.40 -2.69 15.37
N ILE A 74 -2.84 -1.46 15.19
CA ILE A 74 -2.73 -0.41 16.21
C ILE A 74 -3.88 -0.47 17.20
N GLU A 75 -5.10 -0.66 16.71
CA GLU A 75 -6.31 -0.82 17.52
C GLU A 75 -6.14 -1.95 18.55
N HIS A 76 -5.47 -3.04 18.16
CA HIS A 76 -5.27 -4.21 19.02
C HIS A 76 -3.86 -4.32 19.61
N GLY A 77 -2.95 -3.41 19.25
CA GLY A 77 -1.57 -3.41 19.75
C GLY A 77 -0.76 -4.65 19.38
N TYR A 78 -0.98 -5.20 18.17
CA TYR A 78 -0.19 -6.33 17.67
C TYR A 78 1.28 -5.96 17.51
N SER A 79 2.15 -6.97 17.62
CA SER A 79 3.62 -6.86 17.61
C SER A 79 4.22 -6.95 16.21
N GLY A 80 3.43 -7.38 15.21
CA GLY A 80 3.90 -7.58 13.84
C GLY A 80 2.84 -7.25 12.79
N GLN A 81 3.29 -7.21 11.53
CA GLN A 81 2.46 -6.96 10.35
C GLN A 81 2.24 -8.23 9.51
N SER A 82 2.35 -9.40 10.15
CA SER A 82 2.20 -10.72 9.52
C SER A 82 0.79 -11.24 9.74
N TRP A 83 0.13 -11.64 8.66
CA TRP A 83 -1.28 -12.04 8.67
C TRP A 83 -1.51 -13.41 8.02
N LEU A 84 -2.48 -14.15 8.52
CA LEU A 84 -2.84 -15.49 8.05
C LEU A 84 -4.36 -15.65 7.99
N THR A 85 -4.87 -16.41 7.03
CA THR A 85 -6.23 -16.94 7.17
C THR A 85 -6.26 -18.06 8.21
N PHE A 86 -7.44 -18.35 8.77
CA PHE A 86 -7.61 -19.46 9.71
C PHE A 86 -7.04 -20.79 9.17
N ARG A 87 -7.29 -21.09 7.89
CA ARG A 87 -6.79 -22.31 7.24
C ARG A 87 -5.27 -22.30 7.07
N GLN A 88 -4.68 -21.14 6.80
CA GLN A 88 -3.22 -21.03 6.69
C GLN A 88 -2.54 -21.24 8.04
N ALA A 89 -3.10 -20.70 9.13
CA ALA A 89 -2.58 -20.97 10.48
C ALA A 89 -2.55 -22.49 10.77
N LEU A 90 -3.65 -23.20 10.47
CA LEU A 90 -3.73 -24.66 10.61
C LEU A 90 -2.74 -25.41 9.73
N SER A 91 -2.57 -25.01 8.46
CA SER A 91 -1.61 -25.68 7.56
C SER A 91 -0.16 -25.51 7.98
N LEU A 92 0.14 -24.48 8.76
CA LEU A 92 1.46 -24.21 9.33
C LEU A 92 1.69 -24.91 10.68
N GLY A 93 0.73 -25.72 11.15
CA GLY A 93 0.80 -26.42 12.44
C GLY A 93 0.35 -25.59 13.65
N GLY A 94 0.01 -24.31 13.44
CA GLY A 94 -0.54 -23.45 14.48
C GLY A 94 -2.05 -23.41 14.47
N TYR A 95 -2.63 -22.59 15.35
CA TYR A 95 -4.07 -22.37 15.42
C TYR A 95 -4.39 -20.97 15.94
N VAL A 96 -5.51 -20.41 15.49
CA VAL A 96 -6.03 -19.15 16.05
C VAL A 96 -6.61 -19.43 17.43
N ARG A 97 -6.23 -18.64 18.44
CA ARG A 97 -6.74 -18.83 19.81
C ARG A 97 -8.26 -18.65 19.89
N LYS A 98 -8.88 -19.40 20.80
CA LYS A 98 -10.33 -19.34 21.01
C LYS A 98 -10.74 -17.94 21.49
N GLY A 99 -11.72 -17.33 20.80
CA GLY A 99 -12.26 -16.02 21.14
C GLY A 99 -11.66 -14.86 20.35
N GLU A 100 -10.54 -15.09 19.65
CA GLU A 100 -9.94 -14.10 18.76
C GLU A 100 -10.89 -13.71 17.60
N ARG A 101 -10.87 -12.43 17.25
CA ARG A 101 -11.65 -11.88 16.13
C ARG A 101 -10.70 -11.50 15.01
N GLY A 102 -10.97 -12.00 13.81
CA GLY A 102 -10.15 -11.69 12.64
C GLY A 102 -10.50 -10.33 12.03
N THR A 103 -9.56 -9.78 11.28
CA THR A 103 -9.70 -8.55 10.52
C THR A 103 -10.21 -8.87 9.12
N ALA A 104 -11.18 -8.08 8.65
CA ALA A 104 -11.69 -8.20 7.29
C ALA A 104 -10.75 -7.56 6.28
N VAL A 105 -10.41 -8.30 5.23
CA VAL A 105 -9.70 -7.79 4.04
C VAL A 105 -10.55 -8.06 2.81
N VAL A 106 -10.30 -7.32 1.73
CA VAL A 106 -11.07 -7.40 0.49
C VAL A 106 -10.19 -7.83 -0.69
N TYR A 107 -10.77 -8.65 -1.57
CA TYR A 107 -10.16 -9.08 -2.81
C TYR A 107 -11.08 -8.69 -3.96
N ALA A 108 -10.59 -7.83 -4.85
CA ALA A 108 -11.30 -7.40 -6.03
C ALA A 108 -10.72 -8.10 -7.26
N ASP A 109 -11.57 -8.69 -8.09
CA ASP A 109 -11.18 -9.30 -9.35
C ASP A 109 -12.37 -9.30 -10.33
N ARG A 110 -12.18 -9.76 -11.56
CA ARG A 110 -13.21 -9.80 -12.60
C ARG A 110 -13.36 -11.22 -13.11
N PHE A 111 -14.59 -11.61 -13.41
CA PHE A 111 -14.85 -12.86 -14.12
C PHE A 111 -15.68 -12.58 -15.36
N VAL A 112 -15.46 -13.36 -16.42
CA VAL A 112 -16.25 -13.29 -17.64
C VAL A 112 -17.32 -14.39 -17.59
N PRO A 113 -18.63 -14.03 -17.58
CA PRO A 113 -19.71 -15.02 -17.64
C PRO A 113 -19.60 -15.91 -18.88
N ARG A 114 -20.06 -17.17 -18.79
CA ARG A 114 -20.03 -18.11 -19.93
C ARG A 114 -20.79 -17.57 -21.14
N ASP A 115 -21.99 -17.05 -20.92
CA ASP A 115 -22.83 -16.49 -21.98
C ASP A 115 -22.14 -15.32 -22.70
N GLU A 116 -21.35 -14.54 -21.96
CA GLU A 116 -20.60 -13.42 -22.52
C GLU A 116 -19.36 -13.87 -23.30
N LYS A 117 -18.71 -14.96 -22.87
CA LYS A 117 -17.67 -15.62 -23.69
C LYS A 117 -18.26 -16.17 -24.98
N GLN A 118 -19.48 -16.72 -24.93
CA GLN A 118 -20.15 -17.26 -26.10
C GLN A 118 -20.57 -16.14 -27.07
N ARG A 119 -21.17 -15.06 -26.57
CA ARG A 119 -21.50 -13.87 -27.37
C ARG A 119 -20.26 -13.32 -28.09
N ALA A 120 -19.16 -13.13 -27.36
CA ALA A 120 -17.90 -12.66 -27.92
C ALA A 120 -17.37 -13.58 -29.04
N ALA A 121 -17.49 -14.90 -28.87
CA ALA A 121 -17.09 -15.88 -29.88
C ALA A 121 -17.99 -15.83 -31.13
N GLU A 122 -19.27 -15.52 -30.98
CA GLU A 122 -20.25 -15.44 -32.08
C GLU A 122 -20.20 -14.10 -32.82
N THR A 123 -19.99 -12.98 -32.11
CA THR A 123 -20.01 -11.63 -32.70
C THR A 123 -18.64 -11.09 -33.08
N GLY A 124 -17.56 -11.68 -32.55
CA GLY A 124 -16.20 -11.16 -32.69
C GLY A 124 -15.87 -9.98 -31.77
N ASP A 125 -16.78 -9.61 -30.85
CA ASP A 125 -16.56 -8.54 -29.87
C ASP A 125 -15.74 -9.02 -28.67
N GLU A 126 -15.23 -8.08 -27.87
CA GLU A 126 -14.62 -8.40 -26.57
C GLU A 126 -15.67 -8.88 -25.55
N ALA A 127 -15.30 -9.90 -24.77
CA ALA A 127 -16.15 -10.43 -23.71
C ALA A 127 -16.14 -9.52 -22.47
N GLN A 128 -17.33 -9.07 -22.05
CA GLN A 128 -17.48 -8.21 -20.88
C GLN A 128 -17.20 -8.95 -19.55
N ALA A 129 -16.16 -8.52 -18.85
CA ALA A 129 -15.84 -9.03 -17.53
C ALA A 129 -16.63 -8.29 -16.42
N ILE A 130 -17.31 -9.04 -15.57
CA ILE A 130 -18.04 -8.54 -14.41
C ILE A 130 -17.09 -8.43 -13.20
N PRO A 131 -16.93 -7.25 -12.58
CA PRO A 131 -16.13 -7.11 -11.37
C PRO A 131 -16.86 -7.69 -10.15
N PHE A 132 -16.12 -8.37 -9.28
CA PHE A 132 -16.58 -8.81 -7.96
C PHE A 132 -15.63 -8.32 -6.86
N LEU A 133 -16.16 -8.28 -5.64
CA LEU A 133 -15.40 -7.97 -4.43
C LEU A 133 -15.75 -9.05 -3.40
N LYS A 134 -14.73 -9.71 -2.87
CA LYS A 134 -14.87 -10.78 -1.88
C LYS A 134 -14.21 -10.38 -0.57
N ARG A 135 -14.91 -10.57 0.54
CA ARG A 135 -14.34 -10.41 1.88
C ARG A 135 -13.64 -11.70 2.29
N PHE A 136 -12.47 -11.57 2.89
CA PHE A 136 -11.77 -12.61 3.61
C PHE A 136 -11.50 -12.16 5.03
N THR A 137 -11.35 -13.11 5.94
CA THR A 137 -10.98 -12.85 7.33
C THR A 137 -9.57 -13.38 7.55
N VAL A 138 -8.70 -12.50 8.04
CA VAL A 138 -7.32 -12.80 8.38
C VAL A 138 -7.06 -12.49 9.85
N PHE A 139 -6.08 -13.16 10.42
CA PHE A 139 -5.67 -13.07 11.80
C PHE A 139 -4.20 -12.66 11.82
N ASN A 140 -3.85 -11.77 12.73
CA ASN A 140 -2.45 -11.44 12.94
C ASN A 140 -1.74 -12.66 13.54
N THR A 141 -0.44 -12.83 13.28
CA THR A 141 0.36 -13.90 13.89
C THR A 141 0.30 -13.88 15.41
N ASP A 142 0.17 -12.69 16.01
CA ASP A 142 -0.05 -12.52 17.45
C ASP A 142 -1.30 -13.23 17.96
N GLN A 143 -2.31 -13.46 17.11
CA GLN A 143 -3.57 -14.13 17.46
C GLN A 143 -3.47 -15.66 17.41
N CYS A 144 -2.32 -16.21 17.04
CA CYS A 144 -2.12 -17.62 16.79
C CYS A 144 -1.09 -18.22 17.75
N ASP A 145 -1.33 -19.47 18.16
CA ASP A 145 -0.38 -20.26 18.94
C ASP A 145 0.13 -21.44 18.08
N GLY A 146 1.31 -21.97 18.41
CA GLY A 146 1.89 -23.14 17.72
C GLY A 146 2.42 -22.87 16.31
N LEU A 147 2.56 -21.60 15.89
CA LEU A 147 3.19 -21.25 14.62
C LEU A 147 4.71 -21.51 14.65
N PRO A 148 5.35 -21.83 13.52
CA PRO A 148 6.80 -21.90 13.41
C PRO A 148 7.47 -20.59 13.81
N GLY A 149 8.64 -20.66 14.46
CA GLY A 149 9.35 -19.50 15.00
C GLY A 149 9.62 -18.41 13.95
N GLU A 150 10.00 -18.81 12.74
CA GLU A 150 10.27 -17.92 11.59
C GLU A 150 9.06 -17.08 11.16
N ILE A 151 7.84 -17.60 11.36
CA ILE A 151 6.58 -16.94 11.02
C ILE A 151 6.12 -16.02 12.15
N ALA A 152 6.41 -16.41 13.39
CA ALA A 152 6.02 -15.67 14.59
C ALA A 152 6.91 -14.43 14.84
N THR A 153 8.15 -14.41 14.33
CA THR A 153 9.06 -13.27 14.49
C THR A 153 8.81 -12.16 13.48
N ALA A 154 8.63 -10.93 13.99
CA ALA A 154 8.68 -9.74 13.16
C ALA A 154 10.10 -9.52 12.62
N ALA A 155 10.22 -9.19 11.33
CA ALA A 155 11.52 -8.82 10.75
C ALA A 155 12.06 -7.55 11.45
N PRO A 156 13.37 -7.48 11.73
CA PRO A 156 13.97 -6.27 12.28
C PRO A 156 13.86 -5.13 11.26
N PRO A 157 13.72 -3.87 11.72
CA PRO A 157 13.76 -2.72 10.83
C PRO A 157 15.12 -2.64 10.11
N PRO A 158 15.18 -2.02 8.91
CA PRO A 158 16.44 -1.82 8.22
C PRO A 158 17.43 -1.04 9.10
N PRO A 159 18.75 -1.35 9.05
CA PRO A 159 19.75 -0.67 9.84
C PRO A 159 19.71 0.86 9.64
N PRO A 160 19.84 1.67 10.72
CA PRO A 160 20.01 3.11 10.60
C PRO A 160 21.19 3.45 9.68
N GLY A 161 20.98 4.37 8.73
CA GLY A 161 22.01 4.81 7.77
C GLY A 161 21.95 4.19 6.37
N LEU A 162 21.15 3.14 6.14
CA LEU A 162 20.93 2.58 4.80
C LEU A 162 19.73 3.17 4.06
N ILE A 163 18.84 3.86 4.78
CA ILE A 163 17.59 4.39 4.24
C ILE A 163 17.84 5.52 3.22
N GLU A 164 18.64 6.52 3.58
CA GLU A 164 18.91 7.68 2.71
C GLU A 164 19.61 7.29 1.39
N PRO A 165 20.68 6.46 1.39
CA PRO A 165 21.31 6.00 0.15
C PRO A 165 20.36 5.19 -0.76
N THR A 166 19.41 4.47 -0.16
CA THR A 166 18.42 3.68 -0.90
C THR A 166 17.44 4.58 -1.64
N VAL A 167 16.92 5.63 -0.98
CA VAL A 167 16.02 6.60 -1.62
C VAL A 167 16.69 7.33 -2.77
N GLU A 168 17.93 7.79 -2.58
CA GLU A 168 18.67 8.46 -3.66
C GLU A 168 18.93 7.54 -4.86
N THR A 169 19.26 6.28 -4.58
CA THR A 169 19.49 5.27 -5.63
C THR A 169 18.20 4.97 -6.38
N LEU A 170 17.07 4.85 -5.67
CA LEU A 170 15.75 4.73 -6.25
C LEU A 170 15.42 5.93 -7.15
N ILE A 171 15.63 7.17 -6.67
CA ILE A 171 15.38 8.39 -7.47
C ILE A 171 16.16 8.32 -8.78
N ARG A 172 17.47 8.02 -8.72
CA ARG A 172 18.32 7.89 -9.92
C ARG A 172 17.85 6.77 -10.84
N ALA A 173 17.51 5.60 -10.30
CA ALA A 173 17.13 4.42 -11.07
C ALA A 173 15.79 4.57 -11.80
N THR A 174 14.85 5.38 -11.27
CA THR A 174 13.55 5.62 -11.94
C THR A 174 13.68 6.29 -13.32
N GLY A 175 14.79 7.01 -13.57
CA GLY A 175 14.99 7.79 -14.79
C GLY A 175 14.05 9.00 -14.94
N ILE A 176 13.24 9.32 -13.92
CA ILE A 176 12.39 10.52 -13.91
C ILE A 176 13.30 11.74 -13.75
N THR A 177 13.08 12.78 -14.56
CA THR A 177 13.85 14.02 -14.45
C THR A 177 13.62 14.63 -13.07
N PHE A 178 14.65 14.66 -12.24
CA PHE A 178 14.57 15.09 -10.85
C PHE A 178 15.51 16.27 -10.61
N ARG A 179 14.95 17.43 -10.27
CA ARG A 179 15.68 18.69 -10.11
C ARG A 179 15.67 19.13 -8.67
N ILE A 180 16.84 19.53 -8.18
CA ILE A 180 17.03 20.09 -6.85
C ILE A 180 17.26 21.59 -6.97
N GLY A 181 16.41 22.39 -6.33
CA GLY A 181 16.48 23.85 -6.36
C GLY A 181 15.13 24.53 -6.08
N GLY A 182 15.13 25.86 -6.06
CA GLY A 182 13.92 26.64 -5.74
C GLY A 182 13.46 26.46 -4.29
N ASP A 183 12.24 26.90 -4.02
CA ASP A 183 11.61 26.98 -2.70
C ASP A 183 10.33 26.13 -2.58
N ARG A 184 9.94 25.43 -3.65
CA ARG A 184 8.73 24.60 -3.71
C ARG A 184 9.01 23.23 -4.29
N ALA A 185 8.32 22.23 -3.75
CA ALA A 185 8.28 20.87 -4.27
C ALA A 185 7.04 20.68 -5.14
N PHE A 186 7.19 20.09 -6.32
CA PHE A 186 6.08 19.75 -7.22
C PHE A 186 6.53 18.77 -8.30
N TYR A 187 5.57 18.00 -8.83
CA TYR A 187 5.68 17.37 -10.14
C TYR A 187 5.02 18.25 -11.22
N ALA A 188 5.70 18.45 -12.35
CA ALA A 188 5.21 19.20 -13.51
C ALA A 188 4.77 18.22 -14.62
N PRO A 189 3.44 17.98 -14.81
CA PRO A 189 2.98 16.92 -15.71
C PRO A 189 3.24 17.14 -17.19
N ALA A 190 3.29 18.40 -17.65
CA ALA A 190 3.45 18.72 -19.07
C ALA A 190 4.91 18.52 -19.51
N GLU A 191 5.86 18.94 -18.69
CA GLU A 191 7.29 18.85 -18.92
C GLU A 191 7.94 17.57 -18.36
N ASP A 192 7.17 16.76 -17.61
CA ASP A 192 7.59 15.48 -17.02
C ASP A 192 8.87 15.60 -16.17
N PHE A 193 8.83 16.46 -15.15
CA PHE A 193 9.90 16.55 -14.15
C PHE A 193 9.38 16.76 -12.73
N VAL A 194 10.16 16.29 -11.76
CA VAL A 194 10.02 16.59 -10.34
C VAL A 194 10.97 17.71 -9.98
N GLN A 195 10.46 18.70 -9.24
CA GLN A 195 11.23 19.74 -8.57
C GLN A 195 11.12 19.53 -7.06
N VAL A 196 12.24 19.61 -6.35
CA VAL A 196 12.26 19.69 -4.89
C VAL A 196 13.28 20.72 -4.42
N PRO A 197 13.02 21.43 -3.31
CA PRO A 197 14.01 22.28 -2.68
C PRO A 197 15.27 21.51 -2.26
N PRO A 198 16.40 22.20 -2.07
CA PRO A 198 17.61 21.60 -1.51
C PRO A 198 17.33 20.92 -0.15
N PRO A 199 17.98 19.79 0.19
CA PRO A 199 17.84 19.15 1.50
C PRO A 199 18.02 20.10 2.68
N GLN A 200 18.87 21.11 2.54
CA GLN A 200 19.16 22.13 3.55
C GLN A 200 17.96 23.05 3.85
N ALA A 201 16.93 23.06 3.01
CA ALA A 201 15.70 23.80 3.25
C ALA A 201 14.76 23.10 4.24
N TYR A 202 15.03 21.84 4.60
CA TYR A 202 14.20 21.05 5.50
C TYR A 202 14.81 21.03 6.90
N PHE A 203 13.97 21.24 7.92
CA PHE A 203 14.41 21.21 9.32
C PHE A 203 14.92 19.82 9.74
N GLU A 204 14.21 18.77 9.31
CA GLU A 204 14.66 17.39 9.49
C GLU A 204 14.99 16.79 8.12
N PRO A 205 16.21 16.26 7.91
CA PRO A 205 16.63 15.70 6.62
C PRO A 205 15.66 14.64 6.05
N ILE A 206 15.06 13.82 6.92
CA ILE A 206 14.11 12.77 6.53
C ILE A 206 12.87 13.32 5.80
N ASN A 207 12.47 14.57 6.07
CA ASN A 207 11.33 15.21 5.40
C ASN A 207 11.61 15.52 3.93
N TRP A 208 12.89 15.66 3.55
CA TRP A 208 13.28 15.76 2.15
C TRP A 208 12.93 14.47 1.39
N HIS A 209 13.27 13.30 1.95
CA HIS A 209 12.95 12.00 1.35
C HIS A 209 11.44 11.75 1.25
N ARG A 210 10.68 12.07 2.30
CA ARG A 210 9.21 11.98 2.29
C ARG A 210 8.59 12.84 1.19
N THR A 211 9.14 14.05 1.02
CA THR A 211 8.70 14.99 -0.02
C THR A 211 9.06 14.48 -1.41
N ALA A 212 10.29 14.00 -1.60
CA ALA A 212 10.72 13.42 -2.87
C ALA A 212 9.84 12.23 -3.29
N LEU A 213 9.52 11.31 -2.36
CA LEU A 213 8.66 10.15 -2.61
C LEU A 213 7.22 10.56 -2.94
N HIS A 214 6.70 11.63 -2.32
CA HIS A 214 5.39 12.19 -2.66
C HIS A 214 5.37 12.72 -4.11
N GLU A 215 6.33 13.57 -4.48
CA GLU A 215 6.37 14.14 -5.83
C GLU A 215 6.65 13.08 -6.90
N LEU A 216 7.47 12.08 -6.58
CA LEU A 216 7.63 10.89 -7.43
C LEU A 216 6.33 10.08 -7.54
N GLY A 217 5.55 10.01 -6.46
CA GLY A 217 4.19 9.46 -6.44
C GLY A 217 3.33 10.09 -7.53
N HIS A 218 3.26 11.42 -7.60
CA HIS A 218 2.62 12.14 -8.70
C HIS A 218 3.23 11.81 -10.06
N ALA A 219 4.56 11.83 -10.14
CA ALA A 219 5.26 11.55 -11.39
C ALA A 219 4.83 10.20 -11.97
N THR A 220 4.69 9.13 -11.18
CA THR A 220 4.23 7.82 -11.70
C THR A 220 2.91 7.88 -12.48
N GLY A 221 2.08 8.92 -12.29
CA GLY A 221 0.81 9.12 -13.00
C GLY A 221 0.92 9.56 -14.46
N HIS A 222 2.10 9.93 -14.97
CA HIS A 222 2.26 10.36 -16.36
C HIS A 222 1.84 9.32 -17.40
N ARG A 223 1.48 9.80 -18.60
CA ARG A 223 0.98 8.99 -19.73
C ARG A 223 1.91 7.85 -20.16
N SER A 224 3.22 8.02 -20.00
CA SER A 224 4.22 6.99 -20.32
C SER A 224 4.45 5.97 -19.19
N ARG A 225 3.79 6.15 -18.04
CA ARG A 225 3.95 5.35 -16.82
C ARG A 225 2.61 4.70 -16.45
N LEU A 226 2.01 5.07 -15.32
CA LEU A 226 0.73 4.50 -14.87
C LEU A 226 -0.49 5.20 -15.48
N ASN A 227 -0.30 6.25 -16.27
CA ASN A 227 -1.32 6.94 -17.05
C ASN A 227 -2.60 7.25 -16.24
N ARG A 228 -2.42 7.92 -15.09
CA ARG A 228 -3.52 8.42 -14.26
C ARG A 228 -4.05 9.74 -14.80
N ASP A 229 -5.27 10.10 -14.41
CA ASP A 229 -5.86 11.39 -14.77
C ASP A 229 -5.25 12.52 -13.91
N LEU A 230 -4.28 13.23 -14.48
CA LEU A 230 -3.63 14.39 -13.87
C LEU A 230 -4.21 15.73 -14.38
N SER A 231 -5.41 15.73 -14.97
CA SER A 231 -6.02 16.95 -15.55
C SER A 231 -6.66 17.89 -14.53
N GLY A 232 -6.72 17.50 -13.25
CA GLY A 232 -7.30 18.32 -12.18
C GLY A 232 -6.41 19.53 -11.83
N SER A 233 -7.04 20.69 -11.60
CA SER A 233 -6.37 21.87 -11.06
C SER A 233 -6.59 22.00 -9.56
N TYR A 234 -5.73 22.76 -8.88
CA TYR A 234 -5.83 23.03 -7.44
C TYR A 234 -7.26 23.43 -7.02
N GLY A 235 -7.75 22.83 -5.94
CA GLY A 235 -9.12 23.04 -5.43
C GLY A 235 -10.21 22.22 -6.12
N THR A 236 -9.89 21.46 -7.17
CA THR A 236 -10.86 20.53 -7.79
C THR A 236 -10.86 19.17 -7.11
N LYS A 237 -11.98 18.44 -7.20
CA LYS A 237 -12.10 17.06 -6.70
C LYS A 237 -11.12 16.09 -7.37
N LYS A 238 -10.84 16.30 -8.66
CA LYS A 238 -9.85 15.49 -9.40
C LYS A 238 -8.45 15.68 -8.82
N TYR A 239 -8.07 16.93 -8.54
CA TYR A 239 -6.80 17.26 -7.91
C TYR A 239 -6.71 16.68 -6.50
N ALA A 240 -7.75 16.87 -5.67
CA ALA A 240 -7.80 16.30 -4.33
C ALA A 240 -7.69 14.77 -4.32
N PHE A 241 -8.28 14.08 -5.30
CA PHE A 241 -8.15 12.64 -5.46
C PHE A 241 -6.70 12.22 -5.80
N GLU A 242 -6.02 12.94 -6.69
CA GLU A 242 -4.62 12.65 -7.02
C GLU A 242 -3.66 12.98 -5.86
N GLU A 243 -3.90 14.04 -5.09
CA GLU A 243 -3.17 14.31 -3.84
C GLU A 243 -3.33 13.15 -2.83
N LEU A 244 -4.54 12.60 -2.71
CA LEU A 244 -4.78 11.43 -1.86
C LEU A 244 -3.99 10.20 -2.37
N VAL A 245 -3.90 10.01 -3.70
CA VAL A 245 -3.09 8.94 -4.30
C VAL A 245 -1.60 9.14 -4.01
N ALA A 246 -1.07 10.35 -4.17
CA ALA A 246 0.33 10.66 -3.94
C ALA A 246 0.72 10.54 -2.46
N GLU A 247 -0.12 11.01 -1.53
CA GLU A 247 0.08 10.86 -0.09
C GLU A 247 0.10 9.38 0.34
N LEU A 248 -0.88 8.59 -0.12
CA LEU A 248 -0.89 7.15 0.14
C LEU A 248 0.31 6.43 -0.48
N SER A 249 0.70 6.79 -1.71
CA SER A 249 1.86 6.22 -2.39
C SER A 249 3.14 6.52 -1.62
N SER A 250 3.29 7.75 -1.14
CA SER A 250 4.43 8.15 -0.31
C SER A 250 4.44 7.38 1.00
N ALA A 251 3.30 7.25 1.69
CA ALA A 251 3.21 6.48 2.92
C ALA A 251 3.57 5.01 2.74
N PHE A 252 3.10 4.37 1.66
CA PHE A 252 3.45 2.98 1.35
C PHE A 252 4.93 2.82 1.00
N SER A 253 5.49 3.72 0.19
CA SER A 253 6.91 3.69 -0.17
C SER A 253 7.80 3.92 1.06
N CYS A 254 7.44 4.88 1.90
CA CYS A 254 8.11 5.18 3.16
C CYS A 254 8.09 3.95 4.08
N ALA A 255 6.93 3.30 4.26
CA ALA A 255 6.83 2.10 5.08
C ALA A 255 7.69 0.94 4.58
N SER A 256 7.75 0.73 3.26
CA SER A 256 8.63 -0.30 2.65
C SER A 256 10.11 0.00 2.84
N LEU A 257 10.49 1.29 2.92
CA LEU A 257 11.87 1.75 3.06
C LEU A 257 12.30 1.96 4.52
N GLY A 258 11.42 1.69 5.49
CA GLY A 258 11.69 1.94 6.91
C GLY A 258 11.62 3.41 7.33
N ILE A 259 11.05 4.29 6.50
CA ILE A 259 10.80 5.70 6.80
C ILE A 259 9.42 5.84 7.43
N VAL A 260 9.32 6.36 8.66
CA VAL A 260 8.01 6.63 9.28
C VAL A 260 7.21 7.59 8.40
N PRO A 261 6.02 7.22 7.90
CA PRO A 261 5.17 8.13 7.10
C PRO A 261 4.71 9.34 7.91
N THR A 262 4.51 10.47 7.24
CA THR A 262 3.88 11.68 7.80
C THR A 262 2.91 12.29 6.78
N VAL A 263 2.01 13.16 7.23
CA VAL A 263 1.16 13.95 6.34
C VAL A 263 1.86 15.26 6.09
N ARG A 264 2.08 15.61 4.83
CA ARG A 264 2.78 16.84 4.48
C ARG A 264 1.87 18.07 4.53
N HIS A 265 0.60 17.92 4.13
CA HIS A 265 -0.37 19.01 4.04
C HIS A 265 -1.72 18.60 4.64
N ALA A 266 -1.89 18.87 5.93
CA ALA A 266 -3.18 18.65 6.61
C ALA A 266 -4.32 19.48 5.96
N ASP A 267 -3.98 20.54 5.22
CA ASP A 267 -4.92 21.39 4.49
C ASP A 267 -5.77 20.62 3.46
N TYR A 268 -5.30 19.48 2.96
CA TYR A 268 -6.07 18.65 2.03
C TYR A 268 -7.10 17.74 2.71
N ILE A 269 -7.05 17.54 4.04
CA ILE A 269 -7.97 16.64 4.76
C ILE A 269 -9.43 17.01 4.47
N GLY A 270 -9.75 18.31 4.49
CA GLY A 270 -11.09 18.79 4.14
C GLY A 270 -11.51 18.39 2.73
N SER A 271 -10.63 18.59 1.74
CA SER A 271 -10.90 18.22 0.34
C SER A 271 -11.00 16.71 0.13
N TRP A 272 -10.23 15.90 0.87
CA TRP A 272 -10.35 14.44 0.84
C TRP A 272 -11.67 13.99 1.43
N LEU A 273 -12.09 14.56 2.56
CA LEU A 273 -13.39 14.25 3.17
C LEU A 273 -14.55 14.52 2.20
N GLU A 274 -14.50 15.62 1.44
CA GLU A 274 -15.51 15.90 0.40
C GLU A 274 -15.54 14.81 -0.68
N VAL A 275 -14.37 14.40 -1.19
CA VAL A 275 -14.25 13.32 -2.19
C VAL A 275 -14.78 11.99 -1.65
N LEU A 276 -14.44 11.65 -0.40
CA LEU A 276 -14.84 10.37 0.22
C LEU A 276 -16.34 10.31 0.53
N ARG A 277 -16.95 11.42 0.96
CA ARG A 277 -18.39 11.49 1.25
C ARG A 277 -19.25 11.39 0.00
N GLU A 278 -18.78 11.90 -1.13
CA GLU A 278 -19.51 11.84 -2.40
C GLU A 278 -19.35 10.48 -3.10
N ASP A 279 -18.20 9.81 -2.93
CA ASP A 279 -17.92 8.53 -3.55
C ASP A 279 -17.32 7.52 -2.56
N ASN A 280 -18.17 6.60 -2.10
CA ASN A 280 -17.82 5.51 -1.20
C ASN A 280 -16.79 4.50 -1.75
N ARG A 281 -16.35 4.64 -3.01
CA ARG A 281 -15.29 3.83 -3.62
C ARG A 281 -14.00 4.63 -3.80
N ALA A 282 -14.00 5.93 -3.54
CA ALA A 282 -12.84 6.79 -3.76
C ALA A 282 -11.61 6.29 -3.01
N ILE A 283 -11.71 5.99 -1.72
CA ILE A 283 -10.55 5.52 -0.94
C ILE A 283 -10.01 4.18 -1.46
N VAL A 284 -10.88 3.26 -1.88
CA VAL A 284 -10.45 1.96 -2.42
C VAL A 284 -9.71 2.14 -3.74
N ARG A 285 -10.18 3.04 -4.61
CA ARG A 285 -9.50 3.38 -5.86
C ARG A 285 -8.19 4.11 -5.61
N ALA A 286 -8.18 5.08 -4.71
CA ALA A 286 -6.99 5.84 -4.37
C ALA A 286 -5.90 4.93 -3.81
N ALA A 287 -6.23 4.09 -2.82
CA ALA A 287 -5.30 3.11 -2.26
C ALA A 287 -4.80 2.11 -3.32
N SER A 288 -5.66 1.65 -4.24
CA SER A 288 -5.25 0.77 -5.33
C SER A 288 -4.25 1.44 -6.28
N GLN A 289 -4.47 2.71 -6.64
CA GLN A 289 -3.55 3.48 -7.47
C GLN A 289 -2.24 3.79 -6.74
N ALA A 290 -2.32 4.09 -5.45
CA ALA A 290 -1.19 4.34 -4.58
C ALA A 290 -0.28 3.12 -4.44
N SER A 291 -0.84 1.90 -4.28
CA SER A 291 -0.01 0.69 -4.26
C SER A 291 0.68 0.47 -5.59
N LYS A 292 0.03 0.69 -6.73
CA LYS A 292 0.70 0.58 -8.05
C LYS A 292 1.82 1.61 -8.21
N ALA A 293 1.62 2.82 -7.71
CA ALA A 293 2.63 3.88 -7.72
C ALA A 293 3.83 3.51 -6.82
N ALA A 294 3.58 3.04 -5.60
CA ALA A 294 4.61 2.54 -4.72
C ALA A 294 5.35 1.33 -5.33
N ASP A 295 4.64 0.32 -5.84
CA ASP A 295 5.24 -0.85 -6.50
C ASP A 295 6.11 -0.44 -7.69
N TYR A 296 5.65 0.53 -8.50
CA TYR A 296 6.43 1.08 -9.61
C TYR A 296 7.75 1.68 -9.12
N LEU A 297 7.72 2.52 -8.08
CA LEU A 297 8.92 3.17 -7.54
C LEU A 297 9.85 2.15 -6.88
N LEU A 298 9.32 1.29 -6.02
CA LEU A 298 10.08 0.29 -5.26
C LEU A 298 10.69 -0.78 -6.17
N GLY A 299 10.11 -1.03 -7.36
CA GLY A 299 10.67 -1.90 -8.37
C GLY A 299 12.02 -1.44 -8.95
N PHE A 300 12.45 -0.20 -8.66
CA PHE A 300 13.77 0.33 -9.01
C PHE A 300 14.81 0.20 -7.89
N ILE A 301 14.44 -0.34 -6.72
CA ILE A 301 15.42 -0.63 -5.66
C ILE A 301 16.30 -1.78 -6.13
N PRO A 302 17.63 -1.63 -6.17
CA PRO A 302 18.53 -2.74 -6.48
C PRO A 302 18.35 -3.85 -5.44
N GLU A 303 18.22 -5.10 -5.87
CA GLU A 303 18.30 -6.22 -4.93
C GLU A 303 19.64 -6.15 -4.18
N PRO A 304 19.67 -6.48 -2.87
CA PRO A 304 20.93 -6.60 -2.16
C PRO A 304 21.82 -7.58 -2.92
N ILE A 305 23.03 -7.15 -3.29
CA ILE A 305 24.04 -8.05 -3.81
C ILE A 305 24.26 -9.08 -2.71
N GLU A 306 23.82 -10.33 -2.90
CA GLU A 306 24.22 -11.43 -2.05
C GLU A 306 25.75 -11.42 -2.03
N HIS A 307 26.34 -11.10 -0.87
CA HIS A 307 27.75 -11.31 -0.67
C HIS A 307 27.95 -12.82 -0.84
N ALA A 308 28.46 -13.22 -2.01
CA ALA A 308 28.88 -14.57 -2.28
C ALA A 308 29.69 -15.03 -1.07
N SER A 309 29.17 -16.03 -0.37
CA SER A 309 29.76 -16.62 0.83
C SER A 309 31.20 -17.01 0.50
N LEU A 310 32.15 -16.17 0.96
CA LEU A 310 33.58 -16.44 0.98
C LEU A 310 33.84 -17.47 2.09
N ASP A 311 33.38 -18.71 1.91
CA ASP A 311 33.69 -19.82 2.81
C ASP A 311 33.85 -21.17 2.08
N SER A 312 34.00 -21.18 0.75
CA SER A 312 34.40 -22.39 0.00
C SER A 312 35.88 -22.46 -0.38
N ALA A 313 36.72 -21.55 0.13
CA ALA A 313 38.16 -21.51 -0.18
C ALA A 313 39.07 -21.96 0.98
N VAL A 314 38.57 -22.83 1.88
CA VAL A 314 39.40 -23.50 2.90
C VAL A 314 39.09 -25.00 2.90
N ALA A 315 39.37 -25.68 1.79
CA ALA A 315 39.30 -27.15 1.74
C ALA A 315 40.40 -27.83 0.89
N ASP A 316 41.26 -27.08 0.18
CA ASP A 316 42.23 -27.68 -0.75
C ASP A 316 43.71 -27.41 -0.40
N HIS A 317 44.04 -27.23 0.88
CA HIS A 317 45.45 -27.16 1.30
C HIS A 317 45.73 -27.90 2.61
N GLU A 318 45.40 -29.18 2.67
CA GLU A 318 45.98 -30.10 3.66
C GLU A 318 45.92 -31.58 3.21
N THR A 319 46.45 -31.88 2.02
CA THR A 319 46.98 -33.22 1.70
C THR A 319 48.13 -33.13 0.70
N ALA A 320 49.35 -32.92 1.20
CA ALA A 320 50.61 -33.30 0.57
C ALA A 320 51.71 -33.44 1.63
#